data_AF-A0A7W0LN05-F1
#
_entry.id   AF-A0A7W0LN05-F1
#
_cell.length_a   1.000
_cell.length_b   1.000
_cell.length_c   1.000
_cell.angle_alpha   90.00
_cell.angle_beta   90.00
_cell.angle_gamma   90.00
#
_symmetry.space_group_name_H-M   'P 1'
#
loop_
_entity.id
_entity.type
_entity.pdbx_description
1 polymer ?
#
loop_
_entity_poly.entity_id
_entity_poly.type
_entity_poly.pdbx_seq_one_letter_code
_entity_poly.pdbx_strand_id
1 'polypeptide(L)'
;MRTAVDCLPVSTKQAMLSGVRANSIIVGAYSSRDGGICPMLAAHRGGGRTTFDGFAKAWDRYTGAKGRARPASEREITTLVAMLEASLADSPGANTDLGIAIAEHKQLASRPTPHPAPAPERRRRHLRSWLPVFRRADAYEAAGHPLHHGSEDSSDPVRRRRTGHSPVR
;
A
#
# COMPACT_ATOMS: atom_id res chain seq x y z
N MET A 1 16.84 2.20 9.30
CA MET A 1 16.41 3.32 10.17
C MET A 1 16.11 4.53 9.30
N ARG A 2 17.11 5.20 8.69
CA ARG A 2 16.92 6.40 7.83
C ARG A 2 15.75 6.33 6.84
N THR A 3 15.64 5.28 6.01
CA THR A 3 14.51 5.09 5.08
C THR A 3 13.12 5.18 5.75
N ALA A 4 12.99 4.73 7.00
CA ALA A 4 11.73 4.79 7.76
C ALA A 4 11.48 6.16 8.41
N VAL A 5 12.49 7.05 8.46
CA VAL A 5 12.31 8.49 8.67
C VAL A 5 11.86 9.13 7.36
N ASP A 6 12.50 8.78 6.23
CA ASP A 6 12.24 9.41 4.93
C ASP A 6 10.80 9.15 4.42
N CYS A 7 10.24 7.97 4.71
CA CYS A 7 8.84 7.64 4.44
C CYS A 7 7.80 8.37 5.33
N LEU A 8 8.22 9.13 6.36
CA LEU A 8 7.27 9.88 7.20
C LEU A 8 6.78 11.16 6.49
N PRO A 9 5.48 11.51 6.60
CA PRO A 9 4.97 12.81 6.18
C PRO A 9 5.75 13.97 6.81
N VAL A 10 5.99 15.05 6.06
CA VAL A 10 6.76 16.23 6.51
C VAL A 10 6.24 16.77 7.85
N SER A 11 4.93 16.90 8.01
CA SER A 11 4.28 17.32 9.27
C SER A 11 4.54 16.36 10.43
N THR A 12 4.65 15.06 10.16
CA THR A 12 4.99 14.06 11.19
C THR A 12 6.49 14.10 11.52
N LYS A 13 7.38 14.37 10.56
CA LYS A 13 8.81 14.62 10.82
C LYS A 13 9.01 15.87 11.70
N GLN A 14 8.32 16.97 11.39
CA GLN A 14 8.32 18.21 12.19
C GLN A 14 7.79 17.99 13.61
N ALA A 15 6.61 17.35 13.74
CA ALA A 15 6.02 17.04 15.04
C ALA A 15 6.89 16.09 15.87
N MET A 16 7.55 15.11 15.22
CA MET A 16 8.50 14.21 15.88
C MET A 16 9.74 14.97 16.38
N LEU A 17 10.33 15.85 15.55
CA LEU A 17 11.50 16.64 15.92
C LEU A 17 11.22 17.55 17.13
N SER A 18 10.06 18.21 17.15
CA SER A 18 9.61 19.00 18.30
C SER A 18 9.36 18.11 19.53
N GLY A 19 8.62 17.01 19.37
CA GLY A 19 8.29 16.07 20.45
C GLY A 19 9.52 15.41 21.09
N VAL A 20 10.53 15.03 20.28
CA VAL A 20 11.79 14.44 20.74
C VAL A 20 12.66 15.43 21.50
N ARG A 21 12.58 16.73 21.19
CA ARG A 21 13.26 17.80 21.93
C ARG A 21 12.56 18.15 23.26
N ALA A 22 11.25 17.96 23.34
CA ALA A 22 10.42 18.39 24.48
C ALA A 22 10.04 17.28 25.48
N ASN A 23 10.39 16.01 25.24
CA ASN A 23 9.95 14.88 26.07
C ASN A 23 11.09 13.87 26.33
N SER A 24 11.06 13.20 27.49
CA SER A 24 11.93 12.05 27.77
C SER A 24 11.61 10.89 26.84
N ILE A 25 12.50 10.60 25.88
CA ILE A 25 12.28 9.56 24.87
C ILE A 25 12.71 8.17 25.36
N ILE A 26 11.92 7.15 25.04
CA ILE A 26 12.20 5.73 25.31
C ILE A 26 12.28 4.88 24.04
N VAL A 27 12.76 3.65 24.21
CA VAL A 27 12.80 2.58 23.20
C VAL A 27 12.09 1.34 23.73
N GLY A 28 11.60 0.47 22.85
CA GLY A 28 11.05 -0.85 23.21
C GLY A 28 9.66 -0.86 23.85
N ALA A 29 9.00 0.30 23.95
CA ALA A 29 7.61 0.44 24.42
C ALA A 29 7.01 1.77 23.91
N TYR A 30 5.68 1.88 23.94
CA TYR A 30 4.95 3.09 23.53
C TYR A 30 5.10 4.23 24.57
N SER A 31 5.04 3.88 25.86
CA SER A 31 5.24 4.76 27.02
C SER A 31 5.75 3.95 28.22
N SER A 32 6.48 4.58 29.14
CA SER A 32 6.87 4.00 30.41
C SER A 32 6.00 4.52 31.56
N ARG A 33 6.10 3.88 32.74
CA ARG A 33 5.49 4.37 33.98
C ARG A 33 6.13 5.68 34.46
N ASP A 34 7.41 5.88 34.12
CA ASP A 34 8.25 7.03 34.48
C ASP A 34 8.01 8.25 33.57
N GLY A 35 6.84 8.33 32.92
CA GLY A 35 6.43 9.43 32.04
C GLY A 35 7.05 9.44 30.63
N GLY A 36 8.14 8.71 30.39
CA GLY A 36 8.82 8.66 29.10
C GLY A 36 7.97 8.05 27.96
N ILE A 37 8.18 8.51 26.72
CA ILE A 37 7.35 8.16 25.54
C ILE A 37 8.18 7.81 24.31
N CYS A 38 7.65 6.99 23.39
CA CYS A 38 8.35 6.73 22.13
C CYS A 38 8.28 7.94 21.18
N PRO A 39 9.19 8.08 20.19
CA PRO A 39 9.19 9.21 19.27
C PRO A 39 7.87 9.37 18.48
N MET A 40 7.19 8.26 18.18
CA MET A 40 5.91 8.31 17.46
C MET A 40 4.76 8.83 18.34
N LEU A 41 4.72 8.49 19.63
CA LEU A 41 3.77 9.08 20.57
C LEU A 41 4.07 10.58 20.80
N ALA A 42 5.34 10.96 20.85
CA ALA A 42 5.76 12.36 20.90
C ALA A 42 5.26 13.13 19.65
N ALA A 43 5.45 12.56 18.46
CA ALA A 43 4.94 13.12 17.21
C ALA A 43 3.41 13.24 17.20
N HIS A 44 2.68 12.20 17.62
CA HIS A 44 1.21 12.21 17.63
C HIS A 44 0.62 13.24 18.62
N ARG A 45 1.27 13.45 19.78
CA ARG A 45 0.94 14.54 20.71
C ARG A 45 1.22 15.91 20.08
N GLY A 46 2.33 16.07 19.37
CA GLY A 46 2.66 17.27 18.57
C GLY A 46 1.85 17.48 17.29
N GLY A 47 0.70 16.82 17.13
CA GLY A 47 -0.18 16.97 15.96
C GLY A 47 0.19 16.12 14.73
N GLY A 48 1.29 15.36 14.77
CA GLY A 48 1.65 14.41 13.71
C GLY A 48 0.57 13.34 13.50
N ARG A 49 0.35 12.93 12.26
CA ARG A 49 -0.66 11.93 11.88
C ARG A 49 -0.07 11.01 10.81
N THR A 50 0.07 9.73 11.13
CA THR A 50 0.50 8.71 10.18
C THR A 50 -0.07 7.35 10.56
N THR A 51 -0.30 6.50 9.56
CA THR A 51 -0.59 5.07 9.72
C THR A 51 0.67 4.21 9.61
N PHE A 52 1.84 4.82 9.41
CA PHE A 52 3.12 4.13 9.17
C PHE A 52 3.74 3.58 10.48
N ASP A 53 3.43 2.32 10.78
CA ASP A 53 3.99 1.56 11.89
C ASP A 53 5.49 1.20 11.70
N GLY A 54 5.96 1.18 10.46
CA GLY A 54 7.32 0.79 10.06
C GLY A 54 8.43 1.59 10.76
N PHE A 55 8.18 2.86 11.12
CA PHE A 55 9.12 3.66 11.90
C PHE A 55 9.38 3.06 13.29
N ALA A 56 8.34 2.66 14.03
CA ALA A 56 8.51 2.14 15.39
C ALA A 56 9.33 0.85 15.39
N LYS A 57 9.01 -0.06 14.46
CA LYS A 57 9.77 -1.29 14.21
C LYS A 57 11.24 -1.02 13.79
N ALA A 58 11.49 0.06 13.06
CA ALA A 58 12.83 0.47 12.64
C ALA A 58 13.63 1.18 13.75
N TRP A 59 12.97 1.88 14.66
CA TRP A 59 13.55 2.52 15.86
C TRP A 59 13.99 1.48 16.88
N ASP A 60 13.11 0.56 17.26
CA ASP A 60 13.41 -0.49 18.23
C ASP A 60 14.51 -1.44 17.72
N ARG A 61 14.54 -1.71 16.41
CA ARG A 61 15.64 -2.46 15.77
C ARG A 61 16.97 -1.69 15.79
N TYR A 62 16.96 -0.38 15.56
CA TYR A 62 18.17 0.45 15.57
C TYR A 62 18.77 0.57 16.98
N THR A 63 17.91 0.72 17.99
CA THR A 63 18.28 0.89 19.41
C THR A 63 18.49 -0.44 20.17
N GLY A 64 18.44 -1.57 19.45
CA GLY A 64 18.65 -2.91 20.01
C GLY A 64 17.62 -3.33 21.06
N ALA A 65 16.40 -2.81 21.01
CA ALA A 65 15.40 -2.97 22.05
C ALA A 65 14.85 -4.41 22.14
N LYS A 66 15.26 -5.16 23.18
CA LYS A 66 14.86 -6.56 23.42
C LYS A 66 13.57 -6.69 24.25
N GLY A 67 12.53 -5.94 23.89
CA GLY A 67 11.20 -6.05 24.52
C GLY A 67 11.08 -5.54 25.96
N ARG A 68 12.02 -4.72 26.43
CA ARG A 68 11.89 -3.95 27.69
C ARG A 68 12.03 -2.46 27.39
N ALA A 69 11.16 -1.65 28.00
CA ALA A 69 11.25 -0.20 27.96
C ALA A 69 12.56 0.27 28.63
N ARG A 70 13.29 1.18 27.97
CA ARG A 70 14.41 1.92 28.59
C ARG A 70 14.58 3.30 27.95
N PRO A 71 15.17 4.29 28.66
CA PRO A 71 15.46 5.60 28.08
C PRO A 71 16.34 5.51 26.84
N ALA A 72 16.03 6.30 25.81
CA ALA A 72 16.93 6.47 24.68
C ALA A 72 18.21 7.17 25.14
N SER A 73 19.36 6.70 24.67
CA SER A 73 20.64 7.37 24.96
C SER A 73 20.76 8.64 24.14
N GLU A 74 21.55 9.59 24.63
CA GLU A 74 21.84 10.85 23.95
C GLU A 74 22.29 10.63 22.50
N ARG A 75 23.18 9.65 22.25
CA ARG A 75 23.63 9.30 20.90
C ARG A 75 22.50 8.86 19.97
N GLU A 76 21.53 8.11 20.48
CA GLU A 76 20.37 7.65 19.69
C GLU A 76 19.39 8.80 19.42
N ILE A 77 19.17 9.68 20.40
CA ILE A 77 18.36 10.89 20.26
C ILE A 77 18.99 11.84 19.23
N THR A 78 20.28 12.16 19.37
CA THR A 78 21.03 13.01 18.44
C THR A 78 21.08 12.42 17.03
N THR A 79 21.18 11.09 16.90
CA THR A 79 21.11 10.43 15.59
C THR A 79 19.72 10.54 14.96
N LEU A 80 18.65 10.37 15.75
CA LEU A 80 17.26 10.55 15.27
C LEU A 80 16.99 11.99 14.86
N VAL A 81 17.42 12.97 15.67
CA VAL A 81 17.33 14.41 15.37
C VAL A 81 18.04 14.74 14.07
N ALA A 82 19.31 14.33 13.90
CA ALA A 82 20.07 14.60 12.67
C ALA A 82 19.45 13.94 11.42
N MET A 83 18.85 12.75 11.53
CA MET A 83 18.13 12.14 10.41
C MET A 83 16.80 12.84 10.11
N LEU A 84 16.07 13.31 11.12
CA LEU A 84 14.85 14.11 10.93
C LEU A 84 15.14 15.44 10.25
N GLU A 85 16.20 16.14 10.67
CA GLU A 85 16.59 17.45 10.14
C GLU A 85 17.11 17.35 8.70
N ALA A 86 17.98 16.37 8.40
CA ALA A 86 18.40 16.11 7.02
C ALA A 86 17.20 15.73 6.13
N SER A 87 16.37 14.79 6.58
CA SER A 87 15.18 14.37 5.82
C SER A 87 14.13 15.49 5.63
N LEU A 88 14.15 16.54 6.47
CA LEU A 88 13.34 17.73 6.30
C LEU A 88 13.96 18.74 5.32
N ALA A 89 15.27 18.94 5.36
CA ALA A 89 15.99 19.74 4.36
C ALA A 89 15.87 19.14 2.95
N ASP A 90 15.95 17.81 2.84
CA ASP A 90 15.81 17.03 1.60
C ASP A 90 14.34 16.96 1.08
N SER A 91 13.35 17.49 1.82
CA SER A 91 11.93 17.36 1.44
C SER A 91 11.50 18.42 0.41
N PRO A 92 11.00 18.05 -0.79
CA PRO A 92 10.50 19.01 -1.77
C PRO A 92 9.31 19.79 -1.20
N GLY A 93 9.42 21.11 -1.19
CA GLY A 93 8.54 22.02 -0.45
C GLY A 93 9.22 22.72 0.74
N ALA A 94 10.44 22.35 1.13
CA ALA A 94 11.25 23.12 2.08
C ALA A 94 11.67 24.51 1.52
N ASN A 95 11.90 24.58 0.20
CA ASN A 95 11.85 25.81 -0.62
C ASN A 95 12.03 25.40 -2.10
N THR A 96 10.96 25.07 -2.81
CA THR A 96 11.03 24.72 -4.25
C THR A 96 9.68 24.77 -4.94
N ASP A 97 9.62 25.46 -6.07
CA ASP A 97 8.45 25.56 -6.96
C ASP A 97 7.90 24.18 -7.37
N LEU A 98 8.78 23.25 -7.75
CA LEU A 98 8.43 21.86 -8.05
C LEU A 98 7.74 21.13 -6.87
N GLY A 99 8.07 21.48 -5.63
CA GLY A 99 7.41 20.93 -4.43
C GLY A 99 5.96 21.39 -4.31
N ILE A 100 5.68 22.64 -4.68
CA ILE A 100 4.33 23.21 -4.75
C ILE A 100 3.55 22.52 -5.87
N ALA A 101 4.10 22.47 -7.08
CA ALA A 101 3.46 21.82 -8.23
C ALA A 101 3.11 20.34 -7.97
N ILE A 102 3.99 19.58 -7.29
CA ILE A 102 3.71 18.19 -6.89
C ILE A 102 2.59 18.11 -5.84
N ALA A 103 2.52 19.07 -4.91
CA ALA A 103 1.45 19.12 -3.91
C ALA A 103 0.10 19.46 -4.55
N GLU A 104 0.06 20.46 -5.44
CA GLU A 104 -1.13 20.85 -6.20
C GLU A 104 -1.62 19.71 -7.10
N HIS A 105 -0.73 19.07 -7.86
CA HIS A 105 -1.08 17.92 -8.70
C HIS A 105 -1.66 16.76 -7.86
N LYS A 106 -1.10 16.49 -6.67
CA LYS A 106 -1.65 15.48 -5.75
C LYS A 106 -3.01 15.89 -5.19
N GLN A 107 -3.24 17.17 -4.88
CA GLN A 107 -4.57 17.65 -4.47
C GLN A 107 -5.59 17.49 -5.59
N LEU A 108 -5.25 17.87 -6.83
CA LEU A 108 -6.10 17.69 -8.01
C LEU A 108 -6.43 16.22 -8.27
N ALA A 109 -5.43 15.33 -8.22
CA ALA A 109 -5.62 13.89 -8.37
C ALA A 109 -6.38 13.23 -7.19
N SER A 110 -6.39 13.87 -6.01
CA SER A 110 -7.14 13.39 -4.83
C SER A 110 -8.57 13.92 -4.77
N ARG A 111 -8.97 14.85 -5.64
CA ARG A 111 -10.39 15.23 -5.79
C ARG A 111 -11.12 14.01 -6.36
N PRO A 112 -12.23 13.54 -5.76
CA PRO A 112 -13.08 12.56 -6.40
C PRO A 112 -13.47 13.09 -7.78
N THR A 113 -13.20 12.31 -8.83
CA THR A 113 -13.76 12.59 -10.16
C THR A 113 -15.27 12.72 -10.00
N PRO A 114 -15.91 13.82 -10.43
CA PRO A 114 -17.36 13.95 -10.36
C PRO A 114 -17.98 12.81 -11.15
N HIS A 115 -18.52 11.82 -10.44
CA HIS A 115 -19.18 10.69 -11.08
C HIS A 115 -20.33 11.29 -11.89
N PRO A 116 -20.39 11.10 -13.22
CA PRO A 116 -21.46 11.67 -14.01
C PRO A 116 -22.79 11.22 -13.42
N ALA A 117 -23.63 12.20 -13.07
CA ALA A 117 -24.87 11.94 -12.36
C ALA A 117 -25.72 10.94 -13.17
N PRO A 118 -26.36 9.96 -12.52
CA PRO A 118 -27.20 9.00 -13.24
C PRO A 118 -28.26 9.77 -14.02
N ALA A 119 -28.29 9.56 -15.34
CA ALA A 119 -29.18 10.28 -16.23
C ALA A 119 -30.65 10.09 -15.79
N PRO A 120 -31.49 11.14 -15.86
CA PRO A 120 -32.84 11.10 -15.29
C PRO A 120 -33.67 9.96 -15.89
N GLU A 121 -34.28 9.13 -15.03
CA GLU A 121 -35.05 7.93 -15.37
C GLU A 121 -36.13 8.25 -16.43
N ARG A 122 -35.81 7.99 -17.70
CA ARG A 122 -36.69 8.28 -18.82
C ARG A 122 -37.76 7.19 -18.91
N ARG A 123 -38.87 7.41 -18.20
CA ARG A 123 -40.04 6.52 -18.04
C ARG A 123 -40.16 5.47 -19.16
N ARG A 124 -40.03 4.21 -18.77
CA ARG A 124 -40.12 3.04 -19.66
C ARG A 124 -41.38 3.09 -20.53
N ARG A 125 -41.19 3.18 -21.85
CA ARG A 125 -42.12 2.63 -22.83
C ARG A 125 -41.41 1.47 -23.52
N HIS A 126 -42.17 0.41 -23.81
CA HIS A 126 -41.61 -0.85 -24.29
C HIS A 126 -41.01 -0.68 -25.69
N LEU A 127 -39.85 -1.30 -25.93
CA LEU A 127 -39.75 -2.46 -26.83
C LEU A 127 -38.40 -3.19 -26.63
N ARG A 128 -38.33 -4.43 -27.12
CA ARG A 128 -37.20 -5.35 -26.92
C ARG A 128 -36.08 -5.07 -27.93
N SER A 129 -34.83 -5.08 -27.48
CA SER A 129 -33.74 -5.78 -28.18
C SER A 129 -32.51 -5.94 -27.27
N TRP A 130 -31.79 -7.07 -27.44
CA TRP A 130 -30.46 -7.43 -26.89
C TRP A 130 -30.22 -7.36 -25.37
N LEU A 131 -29.84 -8.50 -24.78
CA LEU A 131 -29.48 -8.64 -23.36
C LEU A 131 -28.00 -8.32 -23.11
N PRO A 132 -27.61 -7.84 -21.91
CA PRO A 132 -26.21 -7.69 -21.53
C PRO A 132 -25.57 -9.06 -21.30
N VAL A 133 -24.42 -9.29 -21.94
CA VAL A 133 -23.69 -10.57 -21.87
C VAL A 133 -22.72 -10.57 -20.68
N PHE A 134 -23.01 -11.45 -19.72
CA PHE A 134 -22.25 -11.83 -18.51
C PHE A 134 -21.98 -10.77 -17.41
N ARG A 135 -22.45 -11.08 -16.19
CA ARG A 135 -21.91 -10.57 -14.91
C ARG A 135 -22.00 -11.66 -13.81
N ARG A 136 -21.20 -12.72 -13.95
CA ARG A 136 -20.81 -13.63 -12.85
C ARG A 136 -19.64 -14.50 -13.31
N ALA A 137 -18.64 -14.73 -12.44
CA ALA A 137 -17.50 -15.60 -12.76
C ALA A 137 -17.81 -17.09 -12.47
N ASP A 138 -18.70 -17.29 -11.50
CA ASP A 138 -19.05 -18.56 -10.83
C ASP A 138 -19.73 -19.60 -11.75
N ALA A 139 -19.99 -19.27 -13.02
CA ALA A 139 -20.73 -20.10 -13.96
C ALA A 139 -19.84 -20.95 -14.89
N TYR A 140 -18.53 -20.69 -14.98
CA TYR A 140 -17.65 -21.35 -15.95
C TYR A 140 -17.22 -22.76 -15.52
N GLU A 141 -17.11 -23.02 -14.21
CA GLU A 141 -16.68 -24.32 -13.66
C GLU A 141 -17.84 -25.32 -13.49
N ALA A 142 -19.08 -24.86 -13.52
CA ALA A 142 -20.27 -25.71 -13.32
C ALA A 142 -20.78 -26.40 -14.61
N ALA A 143 -20.27 -26.00 -15.78
CA ALA A 143 -20.71 -26.51 -17.08
C ALA A 143 -19.78 -27.62 -17.59
N GLY A 144 -20.05 -28.87 -17.20
CA GLY A 144 -19.29 -30.03 -17.67
C GLY A 144 -19.35 -30.21 -19.19
N HIS A 145 -18.17 -30.32 -19.82
CA HIS A 145 -17.99 -30.44 -21.26
C HIS A 145 -18.25 -31.89 -21.74
N PRO A 146 -19.25 -32.15 -22.61
CA PRO A 146 -18.96 -32.96 -23.80
C PRO A 146 -19.83 -32.74 -25.07
N LEU A 147 -19.15 -32.55 -26.20
CA LEU A 147 -19.28 -33.29 -27.48
C LEU A 147 -20.48 -33.14 -28.48
N HIS A 148 -20.08 -32.98 -29.75
CA HIS A 148 -20.42 -33.81 -30.95
C HIS A 148 -21.22 -33.24 -32.14
N HIS A 149 -20.74 -33.60 -33.36
CA HIS A 149 -21.26 -33.33 -34.73
C HIS A 149 -21.36 -31.84 -35.14
N GLY A 150 -21.10 -31.41 -36.38
CA GLY A 150 -20.59 -32.01 -37.63
C GLY A 150 -20.24 -30.85 -38.61
N SER A 151 -19.87 -31.00 -39.89
CA SER A 151 -19.70 -32.15 -40.81
C SER A 151 -18.24 -32.12 -41.37
N GLU A 152 -17.79 -32.42 -42.61
CA GLU A 152 -18.38 -32.87 -43.90
C GLU A 152 -17.32 -33.64 -44.75
N ASP A 153 -17.41 -33.65 -46.09
CA ASP A 153 -16.69 -34.55 -47.02
C ASP A 153 -15.36 -34.01 -47.60
N SER A 154 -14.33 -34.87 -47.71
CA SER A 154 -13.65 -35.15 -49.00
C SER A 154 -12.52 -36.20 -48.86
N SER A 155 -12.66 -37.30 -49.61
CA SER A 155 -11.61 -38.07 -50.31
C SER A 155 -10.22 -38.33 -49.66
N ASP A 156 -10.00 -39.58 -49.24
CA ASP A 156 -9.17 -40.60 -49.96
C ASP A 156 -8.44 -41.57 -48.97
N PRO A 157 -8.47 -42.91 -49.16
CA PRO A 157 -7.97 -43.86 -48.17
C PRO A 157 -6.68 -44.60 -48.58
N VAL A 158 -5.75 -44.87 -47.65
CA VAL A 158 -4.90 -46.08 -47.73
C VAL A 158 -4.24 -46.54 -46.40
N ARG A 159 -4.40 -47.84 -46.11
CA ARG A 159 -3.55 -48.77 -45.31
C ARG A 159 -2.93 -48.29 -43.96
N ARG A 160 -3.39 -48.88 -42.83
CA ARG A 160 -2.83 -50.07 -42.11
C ARG A 160 -1.91 -49.70 -40.92
N ARG A 161 -2.19 -50.20 -39.70
CA ARG A 161 -1.55 -51.37 -39.01
C ARG A 161 -0.02 -51.25 -38.90
N ARG A 162 0.63 -51.49 -37.75
CA ARG A 162 0.20 -52.15 -36.48
C ARG A 162 1.25 -51.87 -35.37
N THR A 163 0.96 -52.24 -34.11
CA THR A 163 1.91 -52.61 -33.00
C THR A 163 3.32 -51.99 -32.98
N GLY A 164 3.77 -51.24 -31.98
CA GLY A 164 3.36 -51.22 -30.56
C GLY A 164 4.31 -52.08 -29.71
N HIS A 165 5.08 -51.44 -28.82
CA HIS A 165 5.96 -52.09 -27.85
C HIS A 165 6.17 -51.16 -26.65
N SER A 166 6.36 -51.72 -25.44
CA SER A 166 6.81 -50.98 -24.26
C SER A 166 8.32 -50.70 -24.35
N PRO A 167 8.86 -49.86 -23.46
CA PRO A 167 9.65 -50.46 -22.38
C PRO A 167 9.25 -49.92 -20.99
N VAL A 168 9.92 -50.45 -19.96
CA VAL A 168 9.69 -50.16 -18.53
C VAL A 168 11.02 -49.77 -17.89
N ARG A 169 10.98 -48.71 -17.06
CA ARG A 169 12.07 -48.11 -16.26
C ARG A 169 13.11 -47.31 -17.05
#